data_AF-A0A224YN19-F1
#
_entry.id   AF-A0A224YN19-F1
#
_cell.length_a   1.000
_cell.length_b   1.000
_cell.length_c   1.000
_cell.angle_alpha   90.00
_cell.angle_beta   90.00
_cell.angle_gamma   90.00
#
_symmetry.space_group_name_H-M   'P 1'
#
loop_
_entity.id
_entity.type
_entity.pdbx_description
1 polymer ?
#
loop_
_entity_poly.entity_id
_entity_poly.type
_entity_poly.pdbx_seq_one_letter_code
_entity_poly.pdbx_strand_id
1 'polypeptide(L)'
;MLKRASGVSNAETNRTDQAFKRHNEIIFRYVIDEKLYKETTRILYADYSTCTVLNSTLLGTMLWVKHDLLLKEAQMPYLCTVTYELAARDVRYIVYDWKECPTRKSYKENVKKLTHDKKNNANKDL
;
A
#
# COMPACT_ATOMS: atom_id res chain seq x y z
N MET A 1 -3.74 -10.46 -20.82
CA MET A 1 -2.83 -11.26 -19.95
C MET A 1 -2.32 -10.32 -18.86
N LEU A 2 -2.73 -10.49 -17.59
CA LEU A 2 -2.25 -9.62 -16.49
C LEU A 2 -0.78 -9.97 -16.20
N LYS A 3 0.14 -9.05 -16.46
CA LYS A 3 1.56 -9.22 -16.13
C LYS A 3 1.70 -9.27 -14.62
N ARG A 4 2.39 -10.29 -14.09
CA ARG A 4 2.64 -10.43 -12.65
C ARG A 4 3.74 -9.45 -12.24
N ALA A 5 3.38 -8.41 -11.49
CA ALA A 5 4.33 -7.52 -10.86
C ALA A 5 4.73 -8.07 -9.48
N SER A 6 6.03 -8.16 -9.20
CA SER A 6 6.58 -8.46 -7.87
C SER A 6 7.33 -7.23 -7.37
N GLY A 7 6.94 -6.72 -6.19
CA GLY A 7 7.55 -5.54 -5.58
C GLY A 7 8.88 -5.87 -4.90
N VAL A 8 9.83 -4.94 -4.96
CA VAL A 8 11.07 -4.98 -4.16
C VAL A 8 10.84 -4.16 -2.89
N SER A 9 11.22 -4.70 -1.73
CA SER A 9 10.77 -4.24 -0.40
C SER A 9 11.32 -2.90 0.09
N ASN A 10 12.25 -2.27 -0.64
CA ASN A 10 12.95 -1.08 -0.13
C ASN A 10 12.36 0.18 -0.78
N ALA A 11 11.32 0.72 -0.14
CA ALA A 11 10.83 2.06 -0.44
C ALA A 11 11.75 3.10 0.22
N GLU A 12 12.19 4.07 -0.56
CA GLU A 12 12.96 5.24 -0.12
C GLU A 12 12.02 6.45 -0.02
N THR A 13 12.39 7.47 0.75
CA THR A 13 11.65 8.73 0.81
C THR A 13 12.54 9.89 0.43
N ASN A 14 11.99 10.88 -0.28
CA ASN A 14 12.73 12.04 -0.76
C ASN A 14 12.02 13.35 -0.38
N ARG A 15 12.80 14.43 -0.28
CA ARG A 15 12.33 15.80 -0.12
C ARG A 15 12.73 16.59 -1.37
N THR A 16 11.75 16.97 -2.18
CA THR A 16 11.99 17.58 -3.50
C THR A 16 12.71 18.94 -3.39
N ASP A 17 12.34 19.78 -2.42
CA ASP A 17 12.92 21.10 -2.23
C ASP A 17 12.75 21.63 -0.78
N GLN A 18 13.13 22.89 -0.54
CA GLN A 18 13.04 23.54 0.77
C GLN A 18 11.62 24.03 1.13
N ALA A 19 10.68 24.09 0.19
CA ALA A 19 9.29 24.44 0.47
C ALA A 19 8.58 23.35 1.29
N PHE A 20 9.03 22.10 1.18
CA PHE A 20 8.48 21.00 1.97
C PHE A 20 9.20 20.86 3.32
N LYS A 21 8.45 21.04 4.42
CA LYS A 21 8.96 20.82 5.79
C LYS A 21 9.35 19.36 6.06
N ARG A 22 8.77 18.40 5.32
CA ARG A 22 8.94 16.94 5.48
C ARG A 22 9.14 16.28 4.11
N HIS A 23 9.59 15.03 4.09
CA HIS A 23 9.64 14.24 2.86
C HIS A 23 8.25 14.19 2.21
N ASN A 24 8.19 14.45 0.91
CA ASN A 24 6.97 14.59 0.11
C ASN A 24 6.92 13.58 -1.04
N GLU A 25 7.93 12.71 -1.17
CA GLU A 25 7.99 11.65 -2.17
C GLU A 25 8.33 10.30 -1.52
N ILE A 26 7.70 9.25 -2.03
CA ILE A 26 8.00 7.85 -1.73
C ILE A 26 8.44 7.20 -3.04
N ILE A 27 9.61 6.61 -3.05
CA ILE A 27 10.22 6.00 -4.22
C ILE A 27 10.28 4.50 -3.98
N PHE A 28 9.64 3.71 -4.84
CA PHE A 28 9.72 2.25 -4.74
C PHE A 28 10.15 1.64 -6.07
N ARG A 29 10.72 0.43 -5.97
CA ARG A 29 11.17 -0.34 -7.13
C ARG A 29 10.33 -1.61 -7.27
N TYR A 30 10.01 -1.98 -8.49
CA TYR A 30 9.20 -3.15 -8.78
C TYR A 30 9.70 -3.85 -10.04
N VAL A 31 9.45 -5.15 -10.13
CA VAL A 31 9.86 -5.99 -11.27
C VAL A 31 8.63 -6.38 -12.08
N ILE A 32 8.68 -6.16 -13.40
CA ILE A 32 7.71 -6.67 -14.38
C ILE A 32 8.50 -7.34 -15.50
N ASP A 33 8.17 -8.59 -15.82
CA ASP A 33 8.82 -9.37 -16.89
C ASP A 33 10.36 -9.30 -16.77
N GLU A 34 10.88 -9.57 -15.55
CA GLU A 34 12.32 -9.55 -15.20
C GLU A 34 13.01 -8.18 -15.33
N LYS A 35 12.28 -7.12 -15.66
CA LYS A 35 12.79 -5.75 -15.74
C LYS A 35 12.50 -4.96 -14.47
N LEU A 36 13.51 -4.27 -13.96
CA LEU A 36 13.40 -3.39 -12.80
C LEU A 36 12.90 -2.00 -13.21
N TYR A 37 11.86 -1.53 -12.54
CA TYR A 37 11.28 -0.20 -12.70
C TYR A 37 11.40 0.58 -11.39
N LYS A 38 11.38 1.90 -11.50
CA LYS A 38 11.37 2.85 -10.39
C LYS A 38 10.13 3.72 -10.51
N GLU A 39 9.31 3.77 -9.46
CA GLU A 39 8.16 4.67 -9.37
C GLU A 39 8.42 5.71 -8.29
N THR A 40 8.03 6.95 -8.57
CA THR A 40 7.99 8.03 -7.57
C THR A 40 6.54 8.40 -7.31
N THR A 41 6.13 8.24 -6.07
CA THR A 41 4.80 8.58 -5.57
C THR A 41 4.88 9.84 -4.74
N ARG A 42 4.10 10.85 -5.10
CA ARG A 42 4.01 12.11 -4.35
C ARG A 42 3.00 12.00 -3.22
N ILE A 43 3.33 12.59 -2.08
CA ILE A 43 2.41 12.78 -0.96
C ILE A 43 1.66 14.10 -1.23
N LEU A 44 0.35 14.01 -1.50
CA LEU A 44 -0.50 15.19 -1.67
C LEU A 44 -0.94 15.74 -0.31
N TYR A 45 -1.24 14.84 0.64
CA TYR A 45 -1.56 15.18 2.01
C TYR A 45 -1.25 14.00 2.93
N ALA A 46 -0.75 14.28 4.13
CA ALA A 46 -0.61 13.30 5.18
C ALA A 46 -0.83 13.99 6.53
N ASP A 47 -1.66 13.39 7.37
CA ASP A 47 -1.76 13.81 8.78
C ASP A 47 -0.67 13.14 9.65
N TYR A 48 0.14 12.26 9.04
CA TYR A 48 1.20 11.46 9.65
C TYR A 48 0.76 10.60 10.85
N SER A 49 -0.54 10.34 10.98
CA SER A 49 -1.08 9.58 12.12
C SER A 49 -2.15 8.57 11.71
N THR A 50 -3.11 8.96 10.87
CA THR A 50 -4.25 8.11 10.51
C THR A 50 -4.42 7.91 9.01
N CYS A 51 -3.97 8.84 8.16
CA CYS A 51 -4.19 8.73 6.73
C CYS A 51 -3.17 9.48 5.87
N THR A 52 -3.10 9.11 4.59
CA THR A 52 -2.24 9.72 3.58
C THR A 52 -2.88 9.62 2.21
N VAL A 53 -2.86 10.73 1.46
CA VAL A 53 -3.23 10.79 0.05
C VAL A 53 -1.97 10.85 -0.79
N LEU A 54 -1.86 9.89 -1.69
CA LEU A 54 -0.71 9.68 -2.56
C LEU A 54 -1.12 9.86 -4.02
N ASN A 55 -0.19 10.28 -4.87
CA ASN A 55 -0.38 10.29 -6.31
C ASN A 55 0.83 9.66 -7.00
N SER A 56 0.56 8.70 -7.88
CA SER A 56 1.57 7.97 -8.65
C SER A 56 1.15 7.90 -10.11
N THR A 57 2.13 7.75 -11.00
CA THR A 57 1.86 7.58 -12.43
C THR A 57 1.24 6.20 -12.69
N LEU A 58 1.66 5.19 -11.92
CA LEU A 58 1.22 3.80 -12.12
C LEU A 58 -0.17 3.51 -11.53
N LEU A 59 -0.46 3.97 -10.32
CA LEU A 59 -1.68 3.63 -9.58
C LEU A 59 -2.68 4.79 -9.49
N GLY A 60 -2.32 5.96 -10.01
CA GLY A 60 -3.09 7.19 -9.88
C GLY A 60 -3.11 7.72 -8.44
N THR A 61 -4.18 8.45 -8.12
CA THR A 61 -4.44 8.99 -6.78
C THR A 61 -4.94 7.87 -5.86
N MET A 62 -4.36 7.75 -4.67
CA MET A 62 -4.68 6.70 -3.70
C MET A 62 -4.89 7.31 -2.32
N LEU A 63 -5.90 6.83 -1.60
CA LEU A 63 -6.14 7.13 -0.20
C LEU A 63 -5.74 5.91 0.66
N TRP A 64 -4.77 6.11 1.54
CA TRP A 64 -4.33 5.12 2.52
C TRP A 64 -4.80 5.54 3.92
N VAL A 65 -5.38 4.60 4.65
CA VAL A 65 -5.88 4.82 6.01
C VAL A 65 -5.34 3.73 6.93
N LYS A 66 -5.02 4.11 8.16
CA LYS A 66 -4.54 3.21 9.20
C LYS A 66 -5.58 2.11 9.45
N HIS A 67 -5.12 0.87 9.44
CA HIS A 67 -5.97 -0.32 9.57
C HIS A 67 -6.89 -0.28 10.81
N ASP A 68 -6.36 0.08 11.99
CA ASP A 68 -7.16 0.13 13.22
C ASP A 68 -8.34 1.11 13.12
N LEU A 69 -8.21 2.15 12.29
CA LEU A 69 -9.29 3.10 12.06
C LEU A 69 -10.35 2.49 11.15
N LEU A 70 -9.95 1.81 10.07
CA LEU A 70 -10.85 1.09 9.16
C LEU A 70 -11.67 0.00 9.87
N LEU A 71 -11.16 -0.58 10.95
CA LEU A 71 -11.88 -1.57 11.75
C LEU A 71 -12.92 -0.96 12.70
N LYS A 72 -12.70 0.28 13.15
CA LYS A 72 -13.54 0.94 14.17
C LYS A 72 -14.58 1.85 13.55
N GLU A 73 -14.23 2.50 12.44
CA GLU A 73 -15.03 3.53 11.80
C GLU A 73 -15.35 3.12 10.36
N ALA A 74 -16.61 3.30 9.97
CA ALA A 74 -17.04 3.05 8.60
C ALA A 74 -16.63 4.19 7.64
N GLN A 75 -16.24 5.35 8.17
CA GLN A 75 -15.92 6.54 7.38
C GLN A 75 -14.41 6.81 7.37
N MET A 76 -13.95 7.44 6.28
CA MET A 76 -12.56 7.83 6.11
C MET A 76 -12.29 9.22 6.73
N PRO A 77 -11.07 9.48 7.23
CA PRO A 77 -10.71 10.80 7.79
C PRO A 77 -11.02 11.95 6.84
N TYR A 78 -11.75 12.95 7.33
CA TYR A 78 -12.32 14.02 6.53
C TYR A 78 -11.32 14.72 5.59
N LEU A 79 -10.19 15.20 6.10
CA LEU A 79 -9.20 15.94 5.30
C LEU A 79 -8.56 15.08 4.20
N CYS A 80 -8.32 13.80 4.48
CA CYS A 80 -7.83 12.86 3.48
C CYS A 80 -8.89 12.55 2.42
N THR A 81 -10.15 12.40 2.82
CA THR A 81 -11.28 12.25 1.88
C THR A 81 -11.39 13.46 0.97
N VAL A 82 -11.46 14.68 1.50
CA VAL A 82 -11.55 15.91 0.70
C VAL A 82 -10.37 16.04 -0.26
N THR A 83 -9.14 15.81 0.23
CA THR A 83 -7.95 15.90 -0.64
C THR A 83 -7.98 14.85 -1.75
N TYR A 84 -8.39 13.63 -1.44
CA TYR A 84 -8.54 12.57 -2.43
C TYR A 84 -9.61 12.93 -3.47
N GLU A 85 -10.79 13.40 -3.04
CA GLU A 85 -11.90 13.78 -3.92
C GLU A 85 -11.51 14.91 -4.89
N LEU A 86 -10.70 15.87 -4.44
CA LEU A 86 -10.20 16.97 -5.29
C LEU A 86 -9.12 16.52 -6.28
N ALA A 87 -8.37 15.47 -5.97
CA ALA A 87 -7.24 15.01 -6.77
C ALA A 87 -7.53 13.78 -7.64
N ALA A 88 -8.52 12.98 -7.28
CA ALA A 88 -8.90 11.77 -8.00
C ALA A 88 -9.72 12.11 -9.25
N ARG A 89 -9.55 11.31 -10.30
CA ARG A 89 -10.40 11.34 -11.51
C ARG A 89 -11.65 10.49 -11.28
N ASP A 90 -12.62 10.53 -12.21
CA ASP A 90 -13.97 9.97 -12.03
C ASP A 90 -14.03 8.47 -11.67
N VAL A 91 -13.03 7.66 -12.08
CA VAL A 91 -13.02 6.22 -11.82
C VAL A 91 -12.36 5.91 -10.48
N ARG A 92 -13.09 5.23 -9.59
CA ARG A 92 -12.66 4.90 -8.23
C ARG A 92 -12.72 3.39 -7.99
N TYR A 93 -11.71 2.88 -7.31
CA TYR A 93 -11.65 1.49 -6.89
C TYR A 93 -11.47 1.43 -5.37
N ILE A 94 -12.43 0.83 -4.67
CA ILE A 94 -12.30 0.53 -3.24
C ILE A 94 -11.56 -0.80 -3.13
N VAL A 95 -10.30 -0.74 -2.68
CA VAL A 95 -9.42 -1.92 -2.57
C VAL A 95 -9.61 -2.65 -1.23
N TYR A 96 -10.09 -1.95 -0.21
CA TYR A 96 -10.36 -2.53 1.11
C TYR A 96 -11.82 -2.97 1.22
N ASP A 97 -12.05 -4.27 1.41
CA ASP A 97 -13.38 -4.84 1.64
C ASP A 97 -13.58 -5.07 3.14
N TRP A 98 -14.55 -4.39 3.76
CA TRP A 98 -14.81 -4.51 5.21
C TRP A 98 -15.32 -5.87 5.66
N LYS A 99 -15.84 -6.70 4.75
CA LYS A 99 -16.31 -8.06 5.09
C LYS A 99 -15.16 -9.06 4.99
N GLU A 100 -14.35 -8.92 3.94
CA GLU A 100 -13.30 -9.89 3.62
C GLU A 100 -11.93 -9.54 4.25
N CYS A 101 -11.54 -8.27 4.27
CA CYS A 101 -10.20 -7.87 4.69
C CYS A 101 -9.91 -8.04 6.19
N PRO A 102 -10.84 -7.80 7.14
CA PRO A 102 -10.55 -7.97 8.56
C PRO A 102 -10.18 -9.41 8.95
N THR A 103 -10.66 -10.40 8.19
CA THR A 103 -10.40 -11.82 8.46
C THR A 103 -9.15 -12.33 7.72
N ARG A 104 -8.60 -11.54 6.79
CA ARG A 104 -7.41 -11.93 6.03
C ARG A 104 -6.17 -11.83 6.91
N LYS A 105 -5.50 -12.97 7.07
CA LYS A 105 -4.16 -13.05 7.65
C LYS A 105 -3.17 -12.23 6.82
N SER A 106 -2.28 -11.53 7.50
CA SER A 106 -1.19 -10.79 6.87
C SER A 106 -0.30 -11.72 6.04
N TYR A 107 0.39 -11.17 5.04
CA TYR A 107 1.36 -11.92 4.24
C TYR A 107 2.40 -12.64 5.14
N LYS A 108 2.87 -11.98 6.20
CA LYS A 108 3.84 -12.57 7.13
C LYS A 108 3.28 -13.80 7.85
N GLU A 109 2.02 -13.76 8.27
CA GLU A 109 1.35 -14.91 8.90
C GLU A 109 1.12 -16.05 7.91
N ASN A 110 0.77 -15.73 6.67
CA ASN A 110 0.61 -16.72 5.61
C ASN A 110 1.94 -17.40 5.27
N VAL A 111 3.04 -16.65 5.17
CA VAL A 111 4.39 -17.20 4.95
C VAL A 111 4.82 -18.07 6.12
N LYS A 112 4.62 -17.63 7.37
CA LYS A 112 4.93 -18.44 8.56
C LYS A 112 4.18 -19.77 8.56
N LYS A 113 2.87 -19.74 8.24
CA LYS A 113 2.06 -20.96 8.12
C LYS A 113 2.63 -21.89 7.04
N LEU A 114 2.93 -21.38 5.85
CA LEU A 114 3.52 -22.17 4.77
C LEU A 114 4.86 -22.81 5.16
N THR A 115 5.73 -22.07 5.87
CA THR A 115 7.01 -22.61 6.35
C THR A 115 6.84 -23.65 7.46
N HIS A 116 5.83 -23.49 8.33
CA HIS A 116 5.50 -24.44 9.37
C HIS A 116 4.91 -25.74 8.79
N ASP A 117 3.97 -25.61 7.84
CA ASP A 117 3.35 -26.75 7.17
C ASP A 117 4.37 -27.55 6.35
N LYS A 118 5.33 -26.88 5.69
CA LYS A 118 6.46 -27.55 5.02
C LYS A 118 7.37 -28.32 5.98
N LYS A 119 7.70 -27.76 7.15
CA LYS A 119 8.51 -28.45 8.17
C LYS A 119 7.81 -29.67 8.74
N ASN A 120 6.51 -29.59 8.97
CA ASN A 120 5.73 -30.70 9.53
C ASN A 120 5.50 -31.83 8.52
N ASN A 121 5.39 -31.51 7.23
CA ASN A 121 5.31 -32.53 6.18
C ASN A 121 6.66 -33.21 5.96
N ALA A 122 7.78 -32.47 6.01
CA ALA A 122 9.12 -33.06 5.90
C ALA A 122 9.48 -34.01 7.07
N ASN A 123 8.89 -33.80 8.26
CA ASN A 123 9.06 -34.68 9.42
C ASN A 123 8.08 -35.86 9.46
N LYS A 124 7.12 -35.95 8.53
CA LYS A 124 6.19 -37.09 8.41
C LYS A 124 6.68 -38.15 7.41
N ASP A 125 7.65 -37.81 6.58
CA ASP A 125 8.26 -38.69 5.57
C ASP A 125 9.54 -39.37 6.08
N LEU A 126 9.75 -39.42 7.40
CA LEU A 126 10.88 -40.05 8.11
C LEU A 126 10.37 -41.09 9.12
#